data_AF-A0A957DL51-F1
#
_entry.id   AF-A0A957DL51-F1
#
_cell.length_a   1.000
_cell.length_b   1.000
_cell.length_c   1.000
_cell.angle_alpha   90.00
_cell.angle_beta   90.00
_cell.angle_gamma   90.00
#
_symmetry.space_group_name_H-M   'P 1'
#
loop_
_entity.id
_entity.type
_entity.pdbx_description
1 polymer ?
#
loop_
_entity_poly.entity_id
_entity_poly.type
_entity_poly.pdbx_seq_one_letter_code
_entity_poly.pdbx_strand_id
1 'polypeptide(L)'
;MSNQTKPRFSLLLLTALLAGSLVLSACAPSSAVANPPVNTVPPATGDSTPMPVNPTASQAAEIPTAVPTTKPSPTTGTEVTFGPFSLVVPQEVASGASGSDAPRNDSDDAAWWQKTPGHLQVMLDDYYVLQDKLHQPQIYIYPAQAYAEMVPTAFESIRRLDNILYGSDGSISEDELPAVPFFNAQQLFATNIQTVSFQNGSGVRFLTEYAQTNAPVNNHELFYQFQGVTRDGNYYIVAIFPVTAPVLAETSDAAAVLTTDGIAYPDISDTNADWAGYYTAVSNLLDSTSPDTFTPSINQLDMLIASMQIAP
;
A
#
# COMPACT_ATOMS: atom_id res chain seq x y z
N MET A 1 21.21 11.57 65.85
CA MET A 1 20.03 10.75 65.51
C MET A 1 19.10 11.58 64.65
N SER A 2 19.12 11.37 63.33
CA SER A 2 17.94 11.45 62.45
C SER A 2 18.39 11.02 61.05
N ASN A 3 17.90 9.85 60.65
CA ASN A 3 18.07 9.22 59.34
C ASN A 3 17.14 9.89 58.33
N GLN A 4 17.63 10.21 57.13
CA GLN A 4 16.81 10.22 55.91
C GLN A 4 17.67 9.74 54.72
N THR A 5 17.61 8.42 54.58
CA THR A 5 17.68 7.56 53.39
C THR A 5 17.74 8.21 52.00
N LYS A 6 18.80 7.88 51.25
CA LYS A 6 18.91 7.98 49.79
C LYS A 6 18.09 6.87 49.11
N PRO A 7 17.42 7.13 47.97
CA PRO A 7 16.76 6.09 47.19
C PRO A 7 17.79 5.27 46.40
N ARG A 8 17.65 3.94 46.47
CA ARG A 8 18.40 2.96 45.69
C ARG A 8 17.73 2.78 44.34
N PHE A 9 18.41 3.13 43.25
CA PHE A 9 18.05 2.69 41.90
C PHE A 9 18.42 1.21 41.77
N SER A 10 17.40 0.37 41.62
CA SER A 10 17.56 -1.07 41.37
C SER A 10 17.67 -1.27 39.86
N LEU A 11 18.90 -1.50 39.40
CA LEU A 11 19.25 -1.85 38.04
C LEU A 11 18.97 -3.35 37.83
N LEU A 12 17.82 -3.69 37.24
CA LEU A 12 17.59 -5.05 36.75
C LEU A 12 18.35 -5.24 35.43
N LEU A 13 19.47 -5.97 35.51
CA LEU A 13 20.11 -6.61 34.37
C LEU A 13 19.16 -7.69 33.83
N LEU A 14 18.73 -7.55 32.58
CA LEU A 14 18.15 -8.65 31.81
C LEU A 14 19.23 -9.17 30.85
N THR A 15 19.94 -10.20 31.29
CA THR A 15 20.87 -10.97 30.46
C THR A 15 20.07 -12.01 29.68
N ALA A 16 19.96 -11.85 28.36
CA ALA A 16 19.53 -12.91 27.46
C ALA A 16 20.73 -13.40 26.65
N LEU A 17 21.16 -14.62 26.98
CA LEU A 17 22.10 -15.45 26.22
C LEU A 17 21.43 -15.86 24.91
N LEU A 18 22.06 -15.63 23.75
CA LEU A 18 21.82 -16.44 22.56
C LEU A 18 23.16 -16.84 21.94
N ALA A 19 23.53 -18.10 22.16
CA ALA A 19 24.62 -18.79 21.50
C ALA A 19 24.15 -19.28 20.12
N GLY A 20 25.05 -19.22 19.15
CA GLY A 20 24.75 -19.36 17.73
C GLY A 20 24.44 -20.75 17.20
N SER A 21 24.16 -20.81 15.91
CA SER A 21 24.99 -21.54 14.93
C SER A 21 24.56 -21.17 13.51
N LEU A 22 25.51 -20.59 12.77
CA LEU A 22 25.52 -20.54 11.31
C LEU A 22 25.47 -21.96 10.74
N VAL A 23 24.57 -22.21 9.79
CA VAL A 23 24.82 -23.22 8.75
C VAL A 23 24.44 -22.58 7.40
N LEU A 24 25.46 -22.18 6.64
CA LEU A 24 25.33 -21.92 5.22
C LEU A 24 25.09 -23.26 4.51
N SER A 25 24.10 -23.31 3.63
CA SER A 25 24.07 -24.29 2.55
C SER A 25 23.58 -23.62 1.29
N ALA A 26 24.56 -23.36 0.42
CA ALA A 26 24.38 -22.91 -0.95
C ALA A 26 23.93 -24.08 -1.82
N CYS A 27 22.93 -23.85 -2.69
CA CYS A 27 22.76 -24.57 -3.94
C CYS A 27 22.07 -23.63 -4.95
N ALA A 28 22.75 -23.38 -6.05
CA ALA A 28 22.21 -22.80 -7.29
C ALA A 28 22.65 -23.72 -8.45
N PRO A 29 22.19 -23.49 -9.69
CA PRO A 29 20.83 -23.71 -10.19
C PRO A 29 20.85 -24.82 -11.27
N SER A 30 19.67 -25.34 -11.66
CA SER A 30 19.56 -26.17 -12.86
C SER A 30 18.44 -25.65 -13.75
N SER A 31 18.83 -25.20 -14.94
CA SER A 31 17.97 -24.72 -16.02
C SER A 31 17.42 -25.88 -16.83
N ALA A 32 16.16 -25.82 -17.24
CA ALA A 32 15.69 -26.36 -18.51
C ALA A 32 14.35 -25.73 -18.91
N VAL A 33 14.41 -24.84 -19.90
CA VAL A 33 13.27 -24.27 -20.62
C VAL A 33 12.81 -25.29 -21.67
N ALA A 34 11.53 -25.62 -21.70
CA ALA A 34 10.91 -26.39 -22.78
C ALA A 34 9.92 -25.49 -23.54
N ASN A 35 10.23 -25.19 -24.80
CA ASN A 35 9.32 -24.50 -25.71
C ASN A 35 8.24 -25.47 -26.25
N PRO A 36 6.97 -25.04 -26.39
CA PRO A 36 5.97 -25.81 -27.13
C PRO A 36 6.08 -25.57 -28.65
N PRO A 37 5.60 -26.52 -29.48
CA PRO A 37 5.71 -26.45 -30.93
C PRO A 37 4.70 -25.51 -31.59
N VAL A 38 5.18 -24.86 -32.65
CA VAL A 38 4.48 -23.99 -33.60
C VAL A 38 3.48 -24.81 -34.44
N ASN A 39 2.21 -24.40 -34.47
CA ASN A 39 1.22 -24.89 -35.44
C ASN A 39 1.06 -23.89 -36.59
N THR A 40 1.26 -24.40 -37.80
CA THR A 40 1.20 -23.72 -39.09
C THR A 40 -0.25 -23.62 -39.59
N VAL A 41 -0.64 -22.44 -40.04
CA VAL A 41 -1.90 -22.19 -40.76
C VAL A 41 -1.66 -22.33 -42.27
N PRO A 42 -2.51 -23.04 -43.04
CA PRO A 42 -2.50 -22.99 -44.50
C PRO A 42 -3.54 -21.97 -45.04
N PRO A 43 -3.32 -21.38 -46.23
CA PRO A 43 -4.25 -20.40 -46.82
C PRO A 43 -5.28 -21.08 -47.75
N ALA A 44 -6.47 -20.49 -47.86
CA ALA A 44 -7.42 -20.82 -48.91
C ALA A 44 -7.91 -19.53 -49.61
N THR A 45 -7.79 -19.54 -50.93
CA THR A 45 -8.12 -18.51 -51.92
C THR A 45 -9.46 -18.80 -52.61
N GLY A 46 -10.14 -17.73 -53.04
CA GLY A 46 -11.20 -17.72 -54.07
C GLY A 46 -12.63 -17.94 -53.55
N ASP A 47 -13.70 -17.34 -54.08
CA ASP A 47 -13.87 -16.47 -55.24
C ASP A 47 -15.32 -15.89 -55.23
N SER A 48 -15.49 -14.75 -55.91
CA SER A 48 -16.68 -14.17 -56.59
C SER A 48 -18.05 -13.92 -55.91
N THR A 49 -18.45 -12.65 -56.03
CA THR A 49 -19.76 -11.93 -56.00
C THR A 49 -20.89 -12.56 -56.86
N PRO A 50 -22.21 -12.23 -56.67
CA PRO A 50 -22.75 -10.86 -56.83
C PRO A 50 -23.94 -10.42 -55.95
N MET A 51 -24.14 -9.09 -55.93
CA MET A 51 -25.28 -8.35 -55.35
C MET A 51 -26.64 -8.73 -55.97
N PRO A 52 -27.74 -8.41 -55.27
CA PRO A 52 -28.60 -7.35 -55.80
C PRO A 52 -29.04 -6.28 -54.78
N VAL A 53 -29.44 -5.16 -55.38
CA VAL A 53 -29.91 -3.85 -54.91
C VAL A 53 -31.13 -3.85 -53.96
N ASN A 54 -31.16 -2.93 -52.98
CA ASN A 54 -32.00 -1.71 -52.92
C ASN A 54 -31.80 -0.97 -51.56
N PRO A 55 -31.88 0.38 -51.48
CA PRO A 55 -31.54 1.12 -50.25
C PRO A 55 -32.78 1.31 -49.37
N THR A 56 -32.74 0.77 -48.15
CA THR A 56 -33.65 1.18 -47.08
C THR A 56 -32.96 2.24 -46.25
N ALA A 57 -33.65 3.36 -46.06
CA ALA A 57 -33.20 4.53 -45.32
C ALA A 57 -32.59 4.15 -43.96
N SER A 58 -31.32 4.54 -43.78
CA SER A 58 -30.61 4.46 -42.51
C SER A 58 -31.24 5.44 -41.54
N GLN A 59 -31.94 4.90 -40.55
CA GLN A 59 -32.36 5.63 -39.37
C GLN A 59 -31.09 6.07 -38.63
N ALA A 60 -30.89 7.38 -38.50
CA ALA A 60 -29.83 7.94 -37.67
C ALA A 60 -30.03 7.44 -36.24
N ALA A 61 -29.14 6.58 -35.77
CA ALA A 61 -29.05 6.24 -34.36
C ALA A 61 -28.66 7.51 -33.60
N GLU A 62 -29.52 7.93 -32.67
CA GLU A 62 -29.20 8.99 -31.73
C GLU A 62 -27.96 8.58 -30.93
N ILE A 63 -26.91 9.39 -31.02
CA ILE A 63 -25.72 9.27 -30.19
C ILE A 63 -26.18 9.46 -28.73
N PRO A 64 -25.86 8.55 -27.80
CA PRO A 64 -26.16 8.77 -26.40
C PRO A 64 -25.44 10.04 -25.95
N THR A 65 -26.24 11.00 -25.46
CA THR A 65 -25.75 12.24 -24.87
C THR A 65 -24.81 11.87 -23.72
N ALA A 66 -23.55 12.31 -23.81
CA ALA A 66 -22.59 12.18 -22.72
C ALA A 66 -23.19 12.80 -21.46
N VAL A 67 -23.34 12.01 -20.40
CA VAL A 67 -23.67 12.50 -19.07
C VAL A 67 -22.57 13.50 -18.69
N PRO A 68 -22.91 14.72 -18.23
CA PRO A 68 -21.90 15.64 -17.73
C PRO A 68 -21.18 14.97 -16.57
N THR A 69 -19.87 14.77 -16.69
CA THR A 69 -19.01 14.51 -15.54
C THR A 69 -19.11 15.72 -14.63
N THR A 70 -19.88 15.60 -13.56
CA THR A 70 -19.92 16.59 -12.48
C THR A 70 -18.51 16.70 -11.93
N LYS A 71 -17.89 17.87 -12.10
CA LYS A 71 -16.73 18.32 -11.32
C LYS A 71 -17.01 18.00 -9.85
N PRO A 72 -16.09 17.33 -9.11
CA PRO A 72 -16.32 17.03 -7.70
C PRO A 72 -16.65 18.32 -6.95
N SER A 73 -17.65 18.23 -6.06
CA SER A 73 -18.03 19.28 -5.12
C SER A 73 -16.79 19.84 -4.40
N PRO A 74 -16.78 21.12 -4.00
CA PRO A 74 -15.67 21.68 -3.23
C PRO A 74 -15.43 20.80 -2.00
N THR A 75 -14.26 20.15 -1.98
CA THR A 75 -13.80 19.30 -0.89
C THR A 75 -13.81 20.12 0.39
N THR A 76 -14.59 19.68 1.38
CA THR A 76 -14.54 20.26 2.72
C THR A 76 -13.23 19.79 3.34
N GLY A 77 -12.17 20.57 3.19
CA GLY A 77 -10.83 20.18 3.60
C GLY A 77 -9.90 21.37 3.74
N THR A 78 -8.82 21.17 4.50
CA THR A 78 -7.79 22.18 4.74
C THR A 78 -6.64 21.97 3.79
N GLU A 79 -6.35 22.96 2.94
CA GLU A 79 -5.14 22.95 2.12
C GLU A 79 -3.91 23.22 2.99
N VAL A 80 -2.88 22.40 2.86
CA VAL A 80 -1.61 22.55 3.56
C VAL A 80 -0.45 22.45 2.57
N THR A 81 0.65 23.14 2.86
CA THR A 81 1.83 23.21 1.99
C THR A 81 3.11 23.08 2.81
N PHE A 82 4.01 22.22 2.34
CA PHE A 82 5.33 21.98 2.93
C PHE A 82 6.38 21.94 1.82
N GLY A 83 7.16 23.02 1.68
CA GLY A 83 8.10 23.16 0.57
C GLY A 83 7.38 23.09 -0.79
N PRO A 84 7.79 22.21 -1.72
CA PRO A 84 7.13 22.04 -3.01
C PRO A 84 5.86 21.18 -2.93
N PHE A 85 5.59 20.52 -1.80
CA PHE A 85 4.46 19.62 -1.64
C PHE A 85 3.24 20.34 -1.10
N SER A 86 2.07 20.01 -1.65
CA SER A 86 0.77 20.48 -1.17
C SER A 86 -0.27 19.36 -1.26
N LEU A 87 -1.26 19.42 -0.37
CA LEU A 87 -2.42 18.53 -0.38
C LEU A 87 -3.62 19.21 0.29
N VAL A 88 -4.81 18.66 0.04
CA VAL A 88 -6.04 19.00 0.76
C VAL A 88 -6.34 17.87 1.74
N VAL A 89 -6.37 18.18 3.03
CA VAL A 89 -6.70 17.24 4.10
C VAL A 89 -8.21 17.28 4.34
N PRO A 90 -8.97 16.21 4.04
CA PRO A 90 -10.39 16.14 4.38
C PRO A 90 -10.58 16.17 5.90
N GLN A 91 -11.57 16.92 6.38
CA GLN A 91 -11.79 17.11 7.82
C GLN A 91 -12.12 15.81 8.56
N GLU A 92 -12.71 14.84 7.86
CA GLU A 92 -13.03 13.52 8.39
C GLU A 92 -11.82 12.58 8.47
N VAL A 93 -10.71 12.93 7.81
CA VAL A 93 -9.45 12.17 7.87
C VAL A 93 -8.55 12.74 8.97
N ALA A 94 -8.32 14.05 8.94
CA ALA A 94 -7.54 14.74 9.95
C ALA A 94 -7.91 16.22 10.03
N SER A 95 -7.67 16.81 11.21
CA SER A 95 -7.89 18.24 11.47
C SER A 95 -6.73 19.14 10.99
N GLY A 96 -5.64 18.56 10.49
CA GLY A 96 -4.43 19.26 10.11
C GLY A 96 -3.28 18.31 9.74
N ALA A 97 -2.11 18.88 9.51
CA ALA A 97 -0.87 18.14 9.26
C ALA A 97 0.34 19.01 9.67
N SER A 98 1.49 18.38 9.88
CA SER A 98 2.78 19.04 10.05
C SER A 98 3.82 18.45 9.10
N GLY A 99 4.89 19.19 8.82
CA GLY A 99 5.93 18.77 7.87
C GLY A 99 7.32 18.94 8.46
N SER A 100 8.21 18.00 8.16
CA SER A 100 9.62 18.07 8.54
C SER A 100 10.52 17.46 7.47
N ASP A 101 11.74 17.99 7.33
CA ASP A 101 12.76 17.42 6.46
C ASP A 101 13.58 16.39 7.22
N ALA A 102 13.52 15.14 6.77
CA ALA A 102 14.39 14.07 7.25
C ALA A 102 15.74 14.17 6.52
N PRO A 103 16.87 14.22 7.25
CA PRO A 103 18.18 14.33 6.63
C PRO A 103 18.56 13.03 5.89
N ARG A 104 19.51 13.16 4.97
CA ARG A 104 20.19 12.01 4.38
C ARG A 104 20.84 11.17 5.48
N ASN A 105 20.67 9.85 5.39
CA ASN A 105 21.35 8.87 6.22
C ASN A 105 21.85 7.73 5.35
N ASP A 106 23.15 7.72 5.08
CA ASP A 106 23.85 6.68 4.33
C ASP A 106 25.02 6.08 5.15
N SER A 107 24.99 6.28 6.47
CA SER A 107 26.01 5.73 7.39
C SER A 107 26.19 4.22 7.20
N ASP A 108 27.44 3.77 7.27
CA ASP A 108 27.77 2.34 7.24
C ASP A 108 27.23 1.60 8.46
N ASP A 109 27.04 2.31 9.59
CA ASP A 109 26.47 1.76 10.82
C ASP A 109 24.93 1.77 10.81
N ALA A 110 24.29 2.42 9.83
CA ALA A 110 22.83 2.42 9.72
C ALA A 110 22.33 1.10 9.13
N ALA A 111 21.29 0.54 9.75
CA ALA A 111 20.58 -0.60 9.17
C ALA A 111 19.97 -0.20 7.82
N TRP A 112 19.80 -1.17 6.91
CA TRP A 112 19.32 -0.88 5.55
C TRP A 112 17.96 -0.18 5.53
N TRP A 113 17.06 -0.50 6.47
CA TRP A 113 15.76 0.14 6.62
C TRP A 113 15.81 1.56 7.20
N GLN A 114 16.97 2.03 7.67
CA GLN A 114 17.20 3.39 8.13
C GLN A 114 17.88 4.26 7.07
N LYS A 115 18.33 3.66 5.96
CA LYS A 115 19.03 4.38 4.91
C LYS A 115 18.05 5.18 4.06
N THR A 116 18.35 6.45 3.86
CA THR A 116 17.50 7.41 3.14
C THR A 116 18.35 8.47 2.46
N PRO A 117 18.02 8.90 1.23
CA PRO A 117 18.68 10.03 0.59
C PRO A 117 18.34 11.39 1.24
N GLY A 118 17.46 11.38 2.24
CA GLY A 118 16.76 12.55 2.77
C GLY A 118 15.42 12.70 2.07
N HIS A 119 14.40 13.19 2.78
CA HIS A 119 13.04 13.29 2.26
C HIS A 119 12.22 14.30 3.05
N LEU A 120 11.14 14.78 2.46
CA LEU A 120 10.09 15.47 3.20
C LEU A 120 9.17 14.43 3.84
N GLN A 121 8.88 14.60 5.12
CA GLN A 121 7.91 13.81 5.89
C GLN A 121 6.76 14.71 6.31
N VAL A 122 5.53 14.31 5.98
CA VAL A 122 4.30 14.96 6.41
C VAL A 122 3.57 14.03 7.37
N MET A 123 3.19 14.58 8.52
CA MET A 123 2.67 13.87 9.69
C MET A 123 1.27 14.37 10.02
N LEU A 124 0.32 13.45 10.14
CA LEU A 124 -1.05 13.75 10.55
C LEU A 124 -1.29 13.35 12.01
N ASP A 125 -0.29 12.82 12.74
CA ASP A 125 -0.40 12.15 14.05
C ASP A 125 -1.42 12.80 15.02
N ASP A 126 -1.12 14.00 15.54
CA ASP A 126 -1.97 14.72 16.51
C ASP A 126 -3.33 15.17 15.93
N TYR A 127 -3.49 15.06 14.62
CA TYR A 127 -4.64 15.56 13.88
C TYR A 127 -5.55 14.46 13.34
N TYR A 128 -5.06 13.23 13.25
CA TYR A 128 -5.70 12.12 12.57
C TYR A 128 -6.88 11.58 13.37
N VAL A 129 -7.93 11.17 12.67
CA VAL A 129 -9.18 10.72 13.33
C VAL A 129 -8.99 9.44 14.16
N LEU A 130 -8.01 8.60 13.81
CA LEU A 130 -7.63 7.43 14.59
C LEU A 130 -6.39 7.73 15.44
N GLN A 131 -6.39 7.19 16.65
CA GLN A 131 -5.28 7.26 17.59
C GLN A 131 -4.96 5.84 18.09
N ASP A 132 -3.80 5.66 18.73
CA ASP A 132 -3.37 4.39 19.33
C ASP A 132 -3.34 3.21 18.34
N LYS A 133 -2.75 3.44 17.17
CA LYS A 133 -2.52 2.42 16.12
C LYS A 133 -1.04 2.07 16.02
N LEU A 134 -0.72 0.91 15.44
CA LEU A 134 0.67 0.45 15.29
C LEU A 134 1.50 1.42 14.43
N HIS A 135 0.94 1.82 13.30
CA HIS A 135 1.57 2.76 12.38
C HIS A 135 1.09 4.19 12.61
N GLN A 136 1.98 5.15 12.33
CA GLN A 136 1.62 6.56 12.36
C GLN A 136 1.12 7.03 10.98
N PRO A 137 0.14 7.95 10.92
CA PRO A 137 -0.43 8.46 9.68
C PRO A 137 0.51 9.46 9.00
N GLN A 138 1.29 8.98 8.02
CA GLN A 138 2.43 9.72 7.47
C GLN A 138 2.54 9.60 5.95
N ILE A 139 3.08 10.66 5.33
CA ILE A 139 3.45 10.71 3.91
C ILE A 139 4.93 11.03 3.83
N TYR A 140 5.67 10.25 3.05
CA TYR A 140 7.10 10.39 2.81
C TYR A 140 7.33 10.67 1.33
N ILE A 141 8.12 11.71 1.02
CA ILE A 141 8.37 12.17 -0.34
C ILE A 141 9.88 12.18 -0.58
N TYR A 142 10.36 11.17 -1.30
CA TYR A 142 11.77 10.93 -1.58
C TYR A 142 12.14 11.42 -2.97
N PRO A 143 13.37 11.92 -3.19
CA PRO A 143 13.96 11.96 -4.53
C PRO A 143 14.07 10.54 -5.08
N ALA A 144 13.30 10.21 -6.12
CA ALA A 144 13.09 8.83 -6.55
C ALA A 144 14.39 8.15 -6.98
N GLN A 145 15.16 8.79 -7.87
CA GLN A 145 16.43 8.25 -8.36
C GLN A 145 17.42 8.00 -7.22
N ALA A 146 17.61 9.00 -6.34
CA ALA A 146 18.56 8.87 -5.24
C ALA A 146 18.16 7.76 -4.25
N TYR A 147 16.86 7.54 -4.05
CA TYR A 147 16.41 6.46 -3.17
C TYR A 147 16.59 5.08 -3.82
N ALA A 148 16.25 4.95 -5.10
CA ALA A 148 16.44 3.74 -5.87
C ALA A 148 17.91 3.32 -5.95
N GLU A 149 18.83 4.27 -6.13
CA GLU A 149 20.28 3.99 -6.14
C GLU A 149 20.81 3.56 -4.76
N MET A 150 20.15 3.98 -3.67
CA MET A 150 20.61 3.75 -2.30
C MET A 150 20.03 2.47 -1.67
N VAL A 151 18.75 2.17 -1.92
CA VAL A 151 18.02 1.10 -1.24
C VAL A 151 17.37 0.16 -2.27
N PRO A 152 17.80 -1.12 -2.33
CA PRO A 152 17.28 -2.10 -3.29
C PRO A 152 15.75 -2.22 -3.28
N THR A 153 15.12 -2.23 -2.10
CA THR A 153 13.66 -2.32 -2.00
C THR A 153 12.95 -1.10 -2.59
N ALA A 154 13.56 0.09 -2.52
CA ALA A 154 13.02 1.29 -3.16
C ALA A 154 13.12 1.18 -4.69
N PHE A 155 14.25 0.72 -5.21
CA PHE A 155 14.41 0.44 -6.65
C PHE A 155 13.35 -0.55 -7.16
N GLU A 156 13.20 -1.69 -6.48
CA GLU A 156 12.22 -2.70 -6.88
C GLU A 156 10.78 -2.18 -6.80
N SER A 157 10.44 -1.40 -5.77
CA SER A 157 9.10 -0.82 -5.60
C SER A 157 8.77 0.21 -6.67
N ILE A 158 9.73 1.08 -7.03
CA ILE A 158 9.56 2.03 -8.13
C ILE A 158 9.37 1.30 -9.46
N ARG A 159 10.12 0.21 -9.71
CA ARG A 159 9.95 -0.61 -10.92
C ARG A 159 8.60 -1.33 -10.99
N ARG A 160 8.11 -1.83 -9.85
CA ARG A 160 6.78 -2.43 -9.73
C ARG A 160 5.69 -1.41 -10.03
N LEU A 161 5.84 -0.18 -9.53
CA LEU A 161 4.94 0.92 -9.89
C LEU A 161 4.94 1.20 -11.38
N ASP A 162 6.09 1.28 -12.04
CA ASP A 162 6.16 1.47 -13.50
C ASP A 162 5.41 0.34 -14.25
N ASN A 163 5.60 -0.91 -13.84
CA ASN A 163 4.89 -2.04 -14.44
C ASN A 163 3.38 -1.98 -14.22
N ILE A 164 2.91 -1.57 -13.04
CA ILE A 164 1.48 -1.42 -12.73
C ILE A 164 0.87 -0.25 -13.53
N LEU A 165 1.58 0.88 -13.61
CA LEU A 165 1.03 2.12 -14.17
C LEU A 165 1.10 2.16 -15.70
N TYR A 166 2.04 1.44 -16.31
CA TYR A 166 2.26 1.42 -17.76
C TYR A 166 2.15 0.02 -18.38
N GLY A 167 1.84 -0.99 -17.58
CA GLY A 167 1.53 -2.34 -18.04
C GLY A 167 0.21 -2.41 -18.80
N SER A 168 0.02 -3.50 -19.54
CA SER A 168 -1.24 -3.79 -20.23
C SER A 168 -2.37 -4.12 -19.23
N ASP A 169 -3.57 -3.61 -19.50
CA ASP A 169 -4.76 -3.75 -18.64
C ASP A 169 -4.96 -5.19 -18.14
N GLY A 170 -4.82 -5.39 -16.83
CA GLY A 170 -4.97 -6.66 -16.13
C GLY A 170 -5.22 -6.43 -14.63
N SER A 171 -5.71 -7.45 -13.93
CA SER A 171 -5.79 -7.42 -12.47
C SER A 171 -4.38 -7.40 -11.89
N ILE A 172 -4.10 -6.44 -11.00
CA ILE A 172 -2.84 -6.37 -10.26
C ILE A 172 -2.83 -7.49 -9.23
N SER A 173 -1.86 -8.41 -9.32
CA SER A 173 -1.71 -9.47 -8.32
C SER A 173 -0.88 -9.00 -7.12
N GLU A 174 -1.04 -9.65 -5.97
CA GLU A 174 -0.36 -9.26 -4.73
C GLU A 174 1.17 -9.27 -4.87
N ASP A 175 1.72 -10.24 -5.60
CA ASP A 175 3.15 -10.38 -5.87
C ASP A 175 3.72 -9.33 -6.82
N GLU A 176 2.88 -8.50 -7.42
CA GLU A 176 3.28 -7.32 -8.22
C GLU A 176 3.32 -6.04 -7.39
N LEU A 177 2.69 -6.01 -6.22
CA LEU A 177 2.57 -4.81 -5.40
C LEU A 177 3.93 -4.33 -4.87
N PRO A 178 4.12 -3.02 -4.74
CA PRO A 178 5.34 -2.46 -4.17
C PRO A 178 5.32 -2.56 -2.64
N ALA A 179 6.50 -2.76 -2.04
CA ALA A 179 6.66 -2.95 -0.59
C ALA A 179 7.23 -1.69 0.06
N VAL A 180 6.87 -1.39 1.32
CA VAL A 180 7.42 -0.20 2.00
C VAL A 180 8.93 -0.35 2.20
N PRO A 181 9.78 0.51 1.61
CA PRO A 181 11.23 0.25 1.55
C PRO A 181 11.96 0.26 2.89
N PHE A 182 11.34 0.78 3.94
CA PHE A 182 11.89 0.86 5.30
C PHE A 182 11.16 -0.05 6.30
N PHE A 183 10.26 -0.91 5.83
CA PHE A 183 9.66 -1.95 6.67
C PHE A 183 10.52 -3.21 6.63
N ASN A 184 11.06 -3.59 7.78
CA ASN A 184 11.79 -4.85 7.96
C ASN A 184 10.83 -5.97 8.35
N ALA A 185 9.72 -6.14 7.64
CA ALA A 185 8.68 -7.13 7.89
C ALA A 185 8.05 -7.57 6.56
N GLN A 186 7.29 -8.67 6.57
CA GLN A 186 6.59 -9.14 5.39
C GLN A 186 5.18 -8.58 5.33
N GLN A 187 4.73 -8.21 4.13
CA GLN A 187 3.32 -7.99 3.83
C GLN A 187 2.57 -9.32 4.00
N LEU A 188 1.45 -9.31 4.73
CA LEU A 188 0.68 -10.52 5.00
C LEU A 188 -0.39 -10.80 3.94
N PHE A 189 -1.02 -9.76 3.42
CA PHE A 189 -2.09 -9.82 2.43
C PHE A 189 -2.24 -8.45 1.76
N ALA A 190 -2.98 -8.36 0.65
CA ALA A 190 -3.45 -7.08 0.12
C ALA A 190 -4.93 -7.15 -0.28
N THR A 191 -5.66 -6.06 -0.01
CA THR A 191 -7.08 -5.90 -0.37
C THR A 191 -7.34 -4.52 -0.94
N ASN A 192 -8.48 -4.36 -1.58
CA ASN A 192 -8.93 -3.09 -2.12
C ASN A 192 -7.82 -2.48 -3.00
N ILE A 193 -7.22 -3.29 -3.88
CA ILE A 193 -6.11 -2.86 -4.74
C ILE A 193 -6.66 -1.93 -5.81
N GLN A 194 -6.15 -0.70 -5.88
CA GLN A 194 -6.60 0.28 -6.85
C GLN A 194 -5.49 1.23 -7.26
N THR A 195 -5.44 1.59 -8.55
CA THR A 195 -4.60 2.70 -9.01
C THR A 195 -5.26 4.04 -8.71
N VAL A 196 -4.48 4.98 -8.19
CA VAL A 196 -4.96 6.33 -7.87
C VAL A 196 -4.05 7.34 -8.54
N SER A 197 -4.66 8.29 -9.25
CA SER A 197 -3.96 9.43 -9.84
C SER A 197 -4.05 10.63 -8.90
N PHE A 198 -2.95 11.39 -8.82
CA PHE A 198 -2.90 12.69 -8.15
C PHE A 198 -2.49 13.78 -9.16
N GLN A 199 -2.44 15.04 -8.75
CA GLN A 199 -2.39 16.19 -9.67
C GLN A 199 -1.26 16.08 -10.70
N ASN A 200 -0.09 15.58 -10.30
CA ASN A 200 1.08 15.45 -11.16
C ASN A 200 1.72 14.05 -11.13
N GLY A 201 0.96 13.00 -10.86
CA GLY A 201 1.48 11.63 -10.88
C GLY A 201 0.41 10.57 -10.61
N SER A 202 0.85 9.36 -10.32
CA SER A 202 -0.03 8.23 -10.06
C SER A 202 0.67 7.16 -9.23
N GLY A 203 -0.11 6.26 -8.66
CA GLY A 203 0.38 5.15 -7.85
C GLY A 203 -0.68 4.07 -7.65
N VAL A 204 -0.40 3.16 -6.73
CA VAL A 204 -1.31 2.10 -6.31
C VAL A 204 -1.55 2.21 -4.81
N ARG A 205 -2.78 1.93 -4.39
CA ARG A 205 -3.18 1.80 -2.99
C ARG A 205 -3.83 0.46 -2.72
N PHE A 206 -3.74 0.02 -1.47
CA PHE A 206 -4.38 -1.18 -0.95
C PHE A 206 -4.39 -1.13 0.58
N LEU A 207 -5.19 -1.99 1.21
CA LEU A 207 -5.13 -2.21 2.66
C LEU A 207 -4.34 -3.48 2.97
N THR A 208 -3.52 -3.42 4.03
CA THR A 208 -2.61 -4.50 4.41
C THR A 208 -2.23 -4.43 5.89
N GLU A 209 -1.55 -5.48 6.35
CA GLU A 209 -0.79 -5.57 7.59
C GLU A 209 0.63 -6.09 7.30
N TYR A 210 1.59 -5.77 8.15
CA TYR A 210 2.96 -6.28 8.07
C TYR A 210 3.36 -6.98 9.37
N ALA A 211 3.99 -8.16 9.26
CA ALA A 211 4.47 -8.89 10.42
C ALA A 211 5.75 -9.68 10.14
N GLN A 212 6.43 -10.11 11.21
CA GLN A 212 7.62 -11.00 11.15
C GLN A 212 7.25 -12.46 10.90
N THR A 213 6.04 -12.83 11.32
CA THR A 213 5.47 -14.17 11.23
C THR A 213 4.00 -14.04 10.87
N ASN A 214 3.31 -15.15 10.67
CA ASN A 214 1.87 -15.10 10.54
C ASN A 214 1.23 -14.46 11.79
N ALA A 215 0.20 -13.63 11.56
CA ALA A 215 -0.49 -12.88 12.60
C ALA A 215 -1.99 -12.71 12.26
N PRO A 216 -2.86 -12.62 13.28
CA PRO A 216 -4.27 -12.28 13.09
C PRO A 216 -4.48 -10.86 12.57
N VAL A 217 -5.13 -10.73 11.39
CA VAL A 217 -5.59 -9.43 10.87
C VAL A 217 -6.52 -8.70 11.85
N ASN A 218 -6.21 -7.44 12.15
CA ASN A 218 -6.91 -6.64 13.16
C ASN A 218 -6.88 -5.12 12.89
N ASN A 219 -7.74 -4.35 13.56
CA ASN A 219 -7.84 -2.90 13.37
C ASN A 219 -6.72 -2.06 14.03
N HIS A 220 -5.91 -2.64 14.92
CA HIS A 220 -4.76 -1.95 15.50
C HIS A 220 -3.60 -1.86 14.51
N GLU A 221 -3.45 -2.88 13.65
CA GLU A 221 -2.34 -3.02 12.72
C GLU A 221 -2.73 -2.79 11.25
N LEU A 222 -4.03 -2.84 10.90
CA LEU A 222 -4.50 -2.55 9.55
C LEU A 222 -4.22 -1.10 9.13
N PHE A 223 -3.68 -0.94 7.92
CA PHE A 223 -3.47 0.38 7.35
C PHE A 223 -3.70 0.41 5.83
N TYR A 224 -4.08 1.58 5.35
CA TYR A 224 -4.05 1.97 3.96
C TYR A 224 -2.62 2.31 3.58
N GLN A 225 -2.09 1.60 2.59
CA GLN A 225 -0.80 1.84 1.97
C GLN A 225 -1.02 2.42 0.58
N PHE A 226 -0.39 3.56 0.30
CA PHE A 226 -0.24 4.07 -1.06
C PHE A 226 1.22 4.24 -1.39
N GLN A 227 1.61 3.86 -2.60
CA GLN A 227 2.91 4.20 -3.16
C GLN A 227 2.73 4.72 -4.58
N GLY A 228 3.48 5.77 -4.94
CA GLY A 228 3.35 6.41 -6.24
C GLY A 228 4.57 7.20 -6.66
N VAL A 229 4.55 7.65 -7.91
CA VAL A 229 5.60 8.47 -8.51
C VAL A 229 5.02 9.68 -9.20
N THR A 230 5.76 10.79 -9.21
CA THR A 230 5.42 11.93 -10.06
C THR A 230 5.65 11.60 -11.53
N ARG A 231 4.90 12.26 -12.41
CA ARG A 231 4.94 12.03 -13.87
C ARG A 231 6.29 12.34 -14.50
N ASP A 232 7.06 13.24 -13.88
CA ASP A 232 8.44 13.55 -14.28
C ASP A 232 9.46 12.54 -13.72
N GLY A 233 9.04 11.58 -12.90
CA GLY A 233 9.89 10.56 -12.27
C GLY A 233 10.80 11.09 -11.16
N ASN A 234 10.68 12.36 -10.77
CA ASN A 234 11.60 12.97 -9.81
C ASN A 234 11.32 12.55 -8.36
N TYR A 235 10.06 12.27 -8.02
CA TYR A 235 9.65 11.97 -6.66
C TYR A 235 8.95 10.62 -6.55
N TYR A 236 9.29 9.91 -5.48
CA TYR A 236 8.66 8.68 -5.04
C TYR A 236 7.98 8.92 -3.69
N ILE A 237 6.72 8.52 -3.60
CA ILE A 237 5.83 8.84 -2.48
C ILE A 237 5.43 7.52 -1.81
N VAL A 238 5.51 7.49 -0.49
CA VAL A 238 4.92 6.44 0.34
C VAL A 238 3.95 7.10 1.30
N ALA A 239 2.70 6.66 1.36
CA ALA A 239 1.72 7.12 2.34
C ALA A 239 1.18 5.92 3.13
N ILE A 240 1.12 6.08 4.44
CA ILE A 240 0.72 5.06 5.41
C ILE A 240 -0.33 5.71 6.30
N PHE A 241 -1.55 5.16 6.28
CA PHE A 241 -2.66 5.69 7.07
C PHE A 241 -3.37 4.55 7.78
N PRO A 242 -3.36 4.50 9.12
CA PRO A 242 -4.16 3.52 9.85
C PRO A 242 -5.63 3.60 9.44
N VAL A 243 -6.28 2.45 9.34
CA VAL A 243 -7.69 2.36 8.97
C VAL A 243 -8.33 1.24 9.76
N THR A 244 -9.59 1.42 10.16
CA THR A 244 -10.37 0.36 10.78
C THR A 244 -11.49 -0.11 9.86
N ALA A 245 -11.78 -1.40 9.91
CA ALA A 245 -12.90 -2.03 9.25
C ALA A 245 -13.90 -2.55 10.30
N PRO A 246 -15.22 -2.37 10.08
CA PRO A 246 -16.24 -2.77 11.05
C PRO A 246 -16.39 -4.29 11.19
N VAL A 247 -15.72 -5.07 10.33
CA VAL A 247 -15.77 -6.53 10.28
C VAL A 247 -14.60 -7.19 11.04
N LEU A 248 -13.58 -6.44 11.44
CA LEU A 248 -12.40 -6.95 12.14
C LEU A 248 -12.49 -6.72 13.65
N ALA A 249 -11.80 -7.57 14.43
CA ALA A 249 -11.57 -7.27 15.83
C ALA A 249 -10.53 -6.15 15.99
N GLU A 250 -10.50 -5.54 17.18
CA GLU A 250 -9.60 -4.42 17.44
C GLU A 250 -8.13 -4.84 17.53
N THR A 251 -7.83 -5.94 18.22
CA THR A 251 -6.45 -6.39 18.50
C THR A 251 -6.22 -7.79 17.97
N SER A 252 -4.94 -8.19 17.86
CA SER A 252 -4.51 -9.55 17.55
C SER A 252 -4.60 -10.53 18.72
N ASP A 253 -5.14 -10.11 19.87
CA ASP A 253 -5.27 -10.97 21.05
C ASP A 253 -6.20 -12.16 20.77
N ALA A 254 -5.83 -13.35 21.24
CA ALA A 254 -6.66 -14.55 21.09
C ALA A 254 -8.05 -14.42 21.77
N ALA A 255 -8.19 -13.49 22.72
CA ALA A 255 -9.45 -13.18 23.40
C ALA A 255 -10.19 -11.98 22.79
N ALA A 256 -9.68 -11.39 21.70
CA ALA A 256 -10.32 -10.28 21.02
C ALA A 256 -11.71 -10.70 20.53
N VAL A 257 -12.69 -9.82 20.72
CA VAL A 257 -14.08 -10.10 20.33
C VAL A 257 -14.19 -9.96 18.82
N LEU A 258 -14.41 -11.08 18.14
CA LEU A 258 -14.75 -11.10 16.72
C LEU A 258 -16.16 -10.50 16.53
N THR A 259 -16.33 -9.82 15.41
CA THR A 259 -17.63 -9.34 14.95
C THR A 259 -18.48 -10.53 14.48
N THR A 260 -19.79 -10.34 14.30
CA THR A 260 -20.68 -11.43 13.87
C THR A 260 -20.27 -12.05 12.52
N ASP A 261 -19.70 -11.23 11.64
CA ASP A 261 -19.23 -11.64 10.31
C ASP A 261 -17.70 -11.83 10.25
N GLY A 262 -17.02 -11.71 11.39
CA GLY A 262 -15.57 -11.82 11.48
C GLY A 262 -15.06 -13.24 11.23
N ILE A 263 -13.88 -13.35 10.61
CA ILE A 263 -13.22 -14.63 10.39
C ILE A 263 -12.44 -15.02 11.63
N ALA A 264 -12.66 -16.24 12.12
CA ALA A 264 -11.91 -16.77 13.26
C ALA A 264 -10.42 -16.94 12.93
N TYR A 265 -9.58 -16.50 13.85
CA TYR A 265 -8.13 -16.58 13.71
C TYR A 265 -7.64 -18.02 13.81
N PRO A 266 -6.68 -18.45 12.96
CA PRO A 266 -6.01 -19.73 13.14
C PRO A 266 -5.26 -19.76 14.48
N ASP A 267 -5.16 -20.95 15.08
CA ASP A 267 -4.35 -21.14 16.28
C ASP A 267 -2.86 -20.95 15.93
N ILE A 268 -2.26 -19.88 16.45
CA ILE A 268 -0.84 -19.54 16.21
C ILE A 268 0.13 -20.60 16.74
N SER A 269 -0.32 -21.45 17.68
CA SER A 269 0.47 -22.56 18.20
C SER A 269 0.41 -23.82 17.33
N ASP A 270 -0.55 -23.90 16.39
CA ASP A 270 -0.65 -25.01 15.43
C ASP A 270 0.25 -24.75 14.22
N THR A 271 1.28 -25.57 14.07
CA THR A 271 2.21 -25.51 12.94
C THR A 271 1.57 -25.89 11.60
N ASN A 272 0.37 -26.47 11.61
CA ASN A 272 -0.39 -26.84 10.40
C ASN A 272 -1.56 -25.90 10.12
N ALA A 273 -1.68 -24.80 10.86
CA ALA A 273 -2.72 -23.80 10.66
C ALA A 273 -2.69 -23.26 9.22
N ASP A 274 -3.86 -23.20 8.58
CA ASP A 274 -4.02 -22.68 7.22
C ASP A 274 -4.07 -21.16 7.20
N TRP A 275 -2.91 -20.53 7.36
CA TRP A 275 -2.77 -19.08 7.33
C TRP A 275 -3.04 -18.49 5.95
N ALA A 276 -2.69 -19.20 4.87
CA ALA A 276 -2.94 -18.74 3.51
C ALA A 276 -4.44 -18.70 3.19
N GLY A 277 -5.19 -19.74 3.57
CA GLY A 277 -6.64 -19.77 3.47
C GLY A 277 -7.30 -18.70 4.34
N TYR A 278 -6.79 -18.48 5.56
CA TYR A 278 -7.25 -17.40 6.43
C TYR A 278 -7.08 -16.02 5.80
N TYR A 279 -5.89 -15.66 5.31
CA TYR A 279 -5.67 -14.37 4.66
C TYR A 279 -6.54 -14.21 3.42
N THR A 280 -6.72 -15.26 2.61
CA THR A 280 -7.63 -15.23 1.47
C THR A 280 -9.08 -14.93 1.90
N ALA A 281 -9.56 -15.56 2.97
CA ALA A 281 -10.91 -15.34 3.48
C ALA A 281 -11.12 -13.92 4.03
N VAL A 282 -10.15 -13.41 4.81
CA VAL A 282 -10.17 -12.03 5.31
C VAL A 282 -10.10 -11.04 4.16
N SER A 283 -9.27 -11.30 3.15
CA SER A 283 -9.16 -10.43 1.99
C SER A 283 -10.49 -10.30 1.25
N ASN A 284 -11.14 -11.42 0.96
CA ASN A 284 -12.46 -11.42 0.34
C ASN A 284 -13.51 -10.67 1.18
N LEU A 285 -13.45 -10.80 2.51
CA LEU A 285 -14.35 -10.09 3.41
C LEU A 285 -14.14 -8.57 3.32
N LEU A 286 -12.89 -8.12 3.37
CA LEU A 286 -12.52 -6.70 3.26
C LEU A 286 -12.82 -6.12 1.87
N ASP A 287 -12.64 -6.88 0.79
CA ASP A 287 -13.00 -6.47 -0.58
C ASP A 287 -14.52 -6.35 -0.79
N SER A 288 -15.31 -7.15 -0.06
CA SER A 288 -16.77 -7.08 -0.08
C SER A 288 -17.35 -6.01 0.86
N THR A 289 -16.52 -5.47 1.76
CA THR A 289 -16.91 -4.45 2.73
C THR A 289 -17.04 -3.10 2.02
N SER A 290 -18.13 -2.38 2.27
CA SER A 290 -18.35 -1.08 1.61
C SER A 290 -17.21 -0.09 1.95
N PRO A 291 -16.57 0.56 0.96
CA PRO A 291 -15.47 1.52 1.17
C PRO A 291 -15.81 2.69 2.11
N ASP A 292 -17.09 3.05 2.20
CA ASP A 292 -17.59 4.12 3.07
C ASP A 292 -17.73 3.72 4.55
N THR A 293 -17.65 2.42 4.85
CA THR A 293 -17.82 1.89 6.22
C THR A 293 -16.50 1.76 6.98
N PHE A 294 -15.36 1.91 6.29
CA PHE A 294 -14.06 2.03 6.92
C PHE A 294 -13.93 3.38 7.65
N THR A 295 -13.06 3.45 8.65
CA THR A 295 -12.75 4.71 9.33
C THR A 295 -11.24 4.97 9.33
N PRO A 296 -10.76 6.08 8.74
CA PRO A 296 -11.49 6.91 7.76
C PRO A 296 -12.00 6.08 6.58
N SER A 297 -12.98 6.59 5.84
CA SER A 297 -13.44 5.89 4.64
C SER A 297 -12.32 5.83 3.59
N ILE A 298 -12.28 4.73 2.83
CA ILE A 298 -11.30 4.58 1.74
C ILE A 298 -11.47 5.72 0.72
N ASN A 299 -12.71 6.13 0.44
CA ASN A 299 -13.00 7.23 -0.47
C ASN A 299 -12.39 8.57 -0.01
N GLN A 300 -12.36 8.84 1.30
CA GLN A 300 -11.72 10.04 1.82
C GLN A 300 -10.19 9.97 1.77
N LEU A 301 -9.61 8.80 2.00
CA LEU A 301 -8.18 8.57 1.83
C LEU A 301 -7.76 8.73 0.35
N ASP A 302 -8.55 8.18 -0.57
CA ASP A 302 -8.34 8.36 -2.01
C ASP A 302 -8.43 9.84 -2.42
N MET A 303 -9.39 10.60 -1.88
CA MET A 303 -9.48 12.05 -2.12
C MET A 303 -8.25 12.81 -1.59
N LEU A 304 -7.76 12.44 -0.41
CA LEU A 304 -6.52 13.01 0.15
C LEU A 304 -5.35 12.74 -0.80
N ILE A 305 -5.14 11.50 -1.22
CA ILE A 305 -4.09 11.11 -2.17
C ILE A 305 -4.25 11.86 -3.50
N ALA A 306 -5.45 11.90 -4.08
CA ALA A 306 -5.71 12.55 -5.36
C ALA A 306 -5.45 14.07 -5.33
N SER A 307 -5.52 14.69 -4.16
CA SER A 307 -5.24 16.12 -3.98
C SER A 307 -3.75 16.46 -3.97
N MET A 308 -2.87 15.46 -3.81
CA MET A 308 -1.43 15.69 -3.72
C MET A 308 -0.88 16.37 -4.97
N GLN A 309 0.00 17.34 -4.76
CA GLN A 309 0.77 17.99 -5.80
C GLN A 309 2.18 18.28 -5.29
N ILE A 310 3.18 17.98 -6.12
CA ILE A 310 4.57 18.35 -5.89
C ILE A 310 5.00 19.30 -7.01
N ALA A 311 5.25 20.57 -6.68
CA ALA A 311 5.70 21.55 -7.66
C ALA A 311 7.08 21.14 -8.24
N PRO A 312 7.31 21.32 -9.55
CA PRO A 312 8.59 21.04 -10.19
C PRO A 312 9.74 21.92 -9.67
#